data_AF-A0A1H8BHD2-F1
#
_entry.id   AF-A0A1H8BHD2-F1
#
_cell.length_a   1.000
_cell.length_b   1.000
_cell.length_c   1.000
_cell.angle_alpha   90.00
_cell.angle_beta   90.00
_cell.angle_gamma   90.00
#
_symmetry.space_group_name_H-M   'P 1'
#
loop_
_entity.id
_entity.type
_entity.pdbx_description
1 polymer ?
#
loop_
_entity_poly.entity_id
_entity_poly.type
_entity_poly.pdbx_seq_one_letter_code
_entity_poly.pdbx_strand_id
1 'polypeptide(L)'
;MVADKERGKSGDRRGFASMDANKQREIASKGGKAAHLKGTAHEFDSEEAREAGRKGGRAAHLKGTAHEFDSKEAREAGRKGGKAAHEKGTAHEFDSREAREAGRKGGESRGKGGSHAEHEKETPYSLRSGKSGQHDKGDSSNHTGQ
;
A
#
# COMPACT_ATOMS: atom_id res chain seq x y z
N MET A 1 56.86 44.79 -29.47
CA MET A 1 56.50 43.35 -29.35
C MET A 1 55.72 43.22 -28.05
N VAL A 2 54.42 43.48 -28.05
CA VAL A 2 53.28 42.56 -28.22
C VAL A 2 53.19 41.47 -27.12
N ALA A 3 52.11 41.60 -26.35
CA ALA A 3 51.32 40.60 -25.64
C ALA A 3 51.90 39.91 -24.40
N ASP A 4 51.49 40.40 -23.22
CA ASP A 4 51.33 39.53 -22.05
C ASP A 4 49.93 38.91 -22.08
N LYS A 5 49.90 37.59 -22.23
CA LYS A 5 48.71 36.75 -22.40
C LYS A 5 48.35 36.19 -21.02
N GLU A 6 47.57 36.95 -20.27
CA GLU A 6 46.83 36.49 -19.09
C GLU A 6 45.97 35.27 -19.47
N ARG A 7 46.49 34.08 -19.16
CA ARG A 7 45.86 32.80 -19.40
C ARG A 7 44.67 32.66 -18.44
N GLY A 8 43.47 32.70 -19.00
CA GLY A 8 42.21 32.46 -18.31
C GLY A 8 42.27 31.23 -17.40
N LYS A 9 42.30 31.49 -16.09
CA LYS A 9 42.29 30.49 -15.03
C LYS A 9 40.95 30.56 -14.30
N SER A 10 39.89 30.40 -15.07
CA SER A 10 38.55 30.15 -14.56
C SER A 10 38.10 28.85 -15.18
N GLY A 11 38.36 27.74 -14.50
CA GLY A 11 37.65 26.48 -14.70
C GLY A 11 36.20 26.74 -14.31
N ASP A 12 35.51 27.45 -15.19
CA ASP A 12 34.19 28.00 -14.99
C ASP A 12 33.28 26.79 -14.83
N ARG A 13 32.70 26.64 -13.63
CA ARG A 13 31.81 25.55 -13.21
C ARG A 13 30.51 25.60 -14.03
N ARG A 14 30.63 25.37 -15.32
CA ARG A 14 29.57 25.43 -16.32
C ARG A 14 28.94 24.06 -16.45
N GLY A 15 27.67 24.05 -16.84
CA GLY A 15 26.90 22.82 -17.01
C GLY A 15 25.98 22.49 -15.84
N PHE A 16 25.02 21.61 -16.12
CA PHE A 16 23.92 21.28 -15.21
C PHE A 16 24.41 20.68 -13.89
N ALA A 17 25.40 19.78 -13.95
CA ALA A 17 25.97 19.12 -12.77
C ALA A 17 26.74 20.07 -11.84
N SER A 18 27.22 21.20 -12.37
CA SER A 18 28.03 22.19 -11.65
C SER A 18 27.19 23.23 -10.91
N MET A 19 25.85 23.25 -11.13
CA MET A 19 24.91 24.16 -10.48
C MET A 19 24.49 23.68 -9.08
N ASP A 20 23.93 24.58 -8.26
CA ASP A 20 23.31 24.21 -6.98
C ASP A 20 22.17 23.18 -7.14
N ALA A 21 22.07 22.24 -6.18
CA ALA A 21 21.09 21.15 -6.23
C ALA A 21 19.63 21.64 -6.28
N ASN A 22 19.32 22.74 -5.60
CA ASN A 22 18.00 23.35 -5.63
C ASN A 22 17.66 23.86 -7.04
N LYS A 23 18.64 24.50 -7.71
CA LYS A 23 18.49 25.00 -9.07
C LYS A 23 18.38 23.86 -10.09
N GLN A 24 19.16 22.78 -9.91
CA GLN A 24 19.04 21.58 -10.74
C GLN A 24 17.65 20.96 -10.62
N ARG A 25 17.13 20.80 -9.39
CA ARG A 25 15.78 20.27 -9.15
C ARG A 25 14.70 21.15 -9.78
N GLU A 26 14.84 22.46 -9.65
CA GLU A 26 13.87 23.40 -10.24
C GLU A 26 13.87 23.30 -11.77
N ILE A 27 15.05 23.28 -12.40
CA ILE A 27 15.18 23.13 -13.86
C ILE A 27 14.66 21.76 -14.30
N ALA A 28 15.00 20.67 -13.60
CA ALA A 28 14.50 19.33 -13.91
C ALA A 28 12.98 19.25 -13.78
N SER A 29 12.41 19.83 -12.72
CA SER A 29 10.97 19.88 -12.50
C SER A 29 10.27 20.68 -13.61
N LYS A 30 10.83 21.83 -14.00
CA LYS A 30 10.32 22.62 -15.14
C LYS A 30 10.42 21.84 -16.45
N GLY A 31 11.51 21.12 -16.68
CA GLY A 31 11.70 20.26 -17.86
C GLY A 31 10.65 19.15 -17.96
N GLY A 32 10.41 18.42 -16.86
CA GLY A 32 9.39 17.38 -16.81
C GLY A 32 7.98 17.93 -17.05
N LYS A 33 7.62 19.02 -16.36
CA LYS A 33 6.32 19.69 -16.57
C LYS A 33 6.15 20.17 -18.02
N ALA A 34 7.19 20.78 -18.59
CA ALA A 34 7.16 21.23 -19.98
C ALA A 34 6.99 20.08 -20.97
N ALA A 35 7.59 18.91 -20.71
CA ALA A 35 7.45 17.74 -21.58
C ALA A 35 6.02 17.19 -21.61
N HIS A 36 5.36 17.14 -20.45
CA HIS A 36 3.92 16.81 -20.33
C HIS A 36 3.04 17.86 -21.03
N LEU A 37 3.26 19.15 -20.74
CA LEU A 37 2.50 20.24 -21.37
C LEU A 37 2.64 20.26 -22.90
N LYS A 38 3.80 19.89 -23.44
CA LYS A 38 4.06 19.80 -24.88
C LYS A 38 3.57 18.49 -25.51
N GLY A 39 3.05 17.54 -24.73
CA GLY A 39 2.61 16.23 -25.23
C GLY A 39 3.76 15.34 -25.72
N THR A 40 5.00 15.64 -25.34
CA THR A 40 6.17 14.83 -25.69
C THR A 40 6.41 13.70 -24.70
N ALA A 41 5.86 13.81 -23.49
CA ALA A 41 5.91 12.77 -22.48
C ALA A 41 4.78 11.75 -22.70
N HIS A 42 5.00 10.52 -22.23
CA HIS A 42 3.95 9.52 -22.13
C HIS A 42 2.94 9.95 -21.07
N GLU A 43 1.67 10.01 -21.43
CA GLU A 43 0.57 10.27 -20.52
C GLU A 43 0.03 8.91 -20.06
N PHE A 44 0.16 8.63 -18.76
CA PHE A 44 -0.40 7.41 -18.19
C PHE A 44 -1.89 7.61 -17.95
N ASP A 45 -2.71 6.80 -18.61
CA ASP A 45 -4.10 6.70 -18.21
C ASP A 45 -4.24 5.95 -16.87
N SER A 46 -5.37 6.14 -16.19
CA SER A 46 -5.61 5.54 -14.87
C SER A 46 -5.58 4.01 -14.88
N GLU A 47 -6.01 3.39 -15.98
CA GLU A 47 -6.02 1.93 -16.12
C GLU A 47 -4.59 1.40 -16.37
N GLU A 48 -3.81 2.07 -17.22
CA GLU A 48 -2.41 1.76 -17.49
C GLU A 48 -1.56 1.92 -16.24
N ALA A 49 -1.74 3.01 -15.48
CA ALA A 49 -1.05 3.21 -14.20
C ALA A 49 -1.36 2.07 -13.21
N ARG A 50 -2.62 1.64 -13.15
CA ARG A 50 -3.05 0.52 -12.30
C ARG A 50 -2.46 -0.80 -12.76
N GLU A 51 -2.44 -1.05 -14.07
CA GLU A 51 -1.86 -2.26 -14.64
C GLU A 51 -0.34 -2.31 -14.42
N ALA A 52 0.36 -1.21 -14.65
CA ALA A 52 1.78 -1.08 -14.42
C ALA A 52 2.10 -1.31 -12.93
N GLY A 53 1.33 -0.72 -12.02
CA GLY A 53 1.45 -0.95 -10.58
C GLY A 53 1.25 -2.42 -10.21
N ARG A 54 0.21 -3.07 -10.75
CA ARG A 54 -0.05 -4.50 -10.56
C ARG A 54 1.09 -5.37 -11.09
N LYS A 55 1.61 -5.05 -12.28
CA LYS A 55 2.73 -5.78 -12.90
C LYS A 55 4.01 -5.61 -12.11
N GLY A 56 4.31 -4.39 -11.66
CA GLY A 56 5.46 -4.07 -10.82
C GLY A 56 5.42 -4.80 -9.48
N GLY A 57 4.27 -4.78 -8.80
CA GLY A 57 4.08 -5.52 -7.55
C GLY A 57 4.28 -7.02 -7.73
N ARG A 58 3.66 -7.62 -8.75
CA ARG A 58 3.87 -9.05 -9.09
C ARG A 58 5.33 -9.35 -9.39
N ALA A 59 5.99 -8.52 -10.19
CA ALA A 59 7.40 -8.71 -10.53
C ALA A 59 8.30 -8.61 -9.29
N ALA A 60 8.03 -7.69 -8.36
CA ALA A 60 8.78 -7.57 -7.12
C ALA A 60 8.63 -8.81 -6.23
N HIS A 61 7.42 -9.36 -6.11
CA HIS A 61 7.19 -10.63 -5.40
C HIS A 61 7.92 -11.80 -6.07
N LEU A 62 7.84 -11.93 -7.40
CA LEU A 62 8.55 -12.99 -8.14
C LEU A 62 10.08 -12.89 -8.01
N LYS A 63 10.60 -11.67 -7.91
CA LYS A 63 12.04 -11.42 -7.73
C LYS A 63 12.50 -11.48 -6.27
N GLY A 64 11.59 -11.66 -5.31
CA GLY A 64 11.91 -11.65 -3.88
C GLY A 64 12.36 -10.29 -3.35
N THR A 65 12.09 -9.19 -4.07
CA THR A 65 12.43 -7.83 -3.63
C THR A 65 11.28 -7.14 -2.90
N ALA A 66 10.11 -7.77 -2.85
CA ALA A 66 8.96 -7.28 -2.11
C ALA A 66 9.11 -7.58 -0.60
N HIS A 67 8.60 -6.69 0.25
CA HIS A 67 8.50 -6.95 1.68
C HIS A 67 7.45 -8.04 1.95
N GLU A 68 7.83 -9.07 2.69
CA GLU A 68 6.91 -10.10 3.14
C GLU A 68 6.38 -9.70 4.51
N PHE A 69 5.08 -9.50 4.60
CA PHE A 69 4.43 -9.16 5.86
C PHE A 69 4.02 -10.43 6.60
N ASP A 70 4.47 -10.57 7.83
CA ASP A 70 3.91 -11.55 8.75
C ASP A 70 2.46 -11.19 9.11
N SER A 71 1.66 -12.18 9.52
CA SER A 71 0.23 -11.98 9.85
C SER A 71 0.00 -10.87 10.88
N LYS A 72 0.87 -10.80 11.90
CA LYS A 72 0.82 -9.76 12.94
C LYS A 72 1.16 -8.39 12.37
N GLU A 73 2.18 -8.31 11.53
CA GLU A 73 2.64 -7.07 10.91
C GLU A 73 1.61 -6.52 9.92
N ALA A 74 1.04 -7.39 9.06
CA ALA A 74 -0.03 -7.02 8.14
C ALA A 74 -1.25 -6.45 8.88
N ARG A 75 -1.61 -7.04 10.03
CA ARG A 75 -2.70 -6.54 10.87
C ARG A 75 -2.38 -5.18 11.47
N GLU A 76 -1.16 -4.98 11.94
CA GLU A 76 -0.72 -3.71 12.51
C GLU A 76 -0.68 -2.60 11.46
N ALA A 77 -0.12 -2.90 10.28
CA ALA A 77 -0.11 -2.00 9.13
C ALA A 77 -1.53 -1.62 8.71
N GLY A 78 -2.45 -2.60 8.62
CA GLY A 78 -3.86 -2.35 8.33
C GLY A 78 -4.54 -1.46 9.37
N ARG A 79 -4.31 -1.72 10.67
CA ARG A 79 -4.83 -0.88 11.77
C ARG A 79 -4.31 0.55 11.67
N LYS A 80 -3.01 0.72 11.44
CA LYS A 80 -2.37 2.03 11.30
C LYS A 80 -2.90 2.79 10.09
N GLY A 81 -3.04 2.11 8.95
CA GLY A 81 -3.63 2.67 7.74
C GLY A 81 -5.07 3.14 7.95
N GLY A 82 -5.90 2.32 8.59
CA GLY A 82 -7.27 2.69 8.92
C GLY A 82 -7.36 3.91 9.85
N LYS A 83 -6.55 3.96 10.91
CA LYS A 83 -6.46 5.14 11.79
C LYS A 83 -6.07 6.40 11.03
N ALA A 84 -5.03 6.31 10.20
CA ALA A 84 -4.58 7.45 9.39
C ALA A 84 -5.66 7.91 8.40
N ALA A 85 -6.47 7.00 7.86
CA ALA A 85 -7.58 7.34 6.97
C ALA A 85 -8.69 8.11 7.71
N HIS A 86 -9.03 7.70 8.95
CA HIS A 86 -9.97 8.42 9.81
C HIS A 86 -9.43 9.80 10.20
N GLU A 87 -8.17 9.90 10.62
CA GLU A 87 -7.52 11.17 10.95
C GLU A 87 -7.53 12.16 9.78
N LYS A 88 -7.42 11.65 8.54
CA LYS A 88 -7.45 12.45 7.32
C LYS A 88 -8.86 12.71 6.77
N GLY A 89 -9.91 12.18 7.41
CA GLY A 89 -11.30 12.29 6.92
C GLY A 89 -11.55 11.59 5.58
N THR A 90 -10.69 10.65 5.21
CA THR A 90 -10.81 9.84 3.98
C THR A 90 -11.48 8.48 4.22
N ALA A 91 -11.67 8.13 5.48
CA ALA A 91 -12.36 6.90 5.86
C ALA A 91 -13.87 7.02 5.58
N HIS A 92 -14.47 5.90 5.21
CA HIS A 92 -15.92 5.76 5.16
C HIS A 92 -16.47 5.63 6.58
N GLU A 93 -17.52 6.38 6.88
CA GLU A 93 -18.23 6.28 8.15
C GLU A 93 -19.21 5.12 8.08
N PHE A 94 -18.87 4.03 8.75
CA PHE A 94 -19.73 2.85 8.80
C PHE A 94 -20.80 3.03 9.86
N ASP A 95 -22.06 2.75 9.50
CA ASP A 95 -23.07 2.52 10.51
C ASP A 95 -22.84 1.15 11.22
N SER A 96 -23.49 0.94 12.37
CA SER A 96 -23.30 -0.28 13.17
C SER A 96 -23.68 -1.58 12.45
N ARG A 97 -24.60 -1.53 11.48
CA ARG A 97 -25.03 -2.68 10.69
C ARG A 97 -24.03 -2.94 9.56
N GLU A 98 -23.63 -1.88 8.88
CA GLU A 98 -22.66 -1.89 7.79
C GLU A 98 -21.28 -2.38 8.27
N ALA A 99 -20.82 -1.92 9.44
CA ALA A 99 -19.58 -2.39 10.06
C ALA A 99 -19.60 -3.90 10.34
N ARG A 100 -20.75 -4.42 10.82
CA ARG A 100 -20.93 -5.87 11.07
C ARG A 100 -20.95 -6.68 9.78
N GLU A 101 -21.62 -6.17 8.74
CA GLU A 101 -21.67 -6.81 7.43
C GLU A 101 -20.30 -6.84 6.77
N ALA A 102 -19.57 -5.71 6.79
CA ALA A 102 -18.21 -5.61 6.29
C ALA A 102 -17.26 -6.55 7.05
N GLY A 103 -17.38 -6.64 8.37
CA GLY A 103 -16.61 -7.56 9.21
C GLY A 103 -16.89 -9.03 8.88
N ARG A 104 -18.16 -9.40 8.68
CA ARG A 104 -18.55 -10.76 8.25
C ARG A 104 -17.94 -11.10 6.88
N LYS A 105 -18.14 -10.25 5.88
CA LYS A 105 -17.63 -10.47 4.50
C LYS A 105 -16.10 -10.50 4.43
N GLY A 106 -15.42 -9.66 5.20
CA GLY A 106 -13.95 -9.64 5.29
C GLY A 106 -13.37 -10.86 6.02
N GLY A 107 -14.15 -11.50 6.90
CA GLY A 107 -13.79 -12.76 7.54
C GLY A 107 -14.02 -13.99 6.64
N GLU A 108 -15.12 -13.99 5.87
CA GLU A 108 -15.52 -15.10 5.01
C GLU A 108 -14.52 -15.41 3.88
N SER A 109 -13.79 -14.40 3.39
CA SER A 109 -12.75 -14.59 2.37
C SER A 109 -11.55 -15.41 2.87
N ARG A 110 -11.43 -15.64 4.19
CA ARG A 110 -10.42 -16.51 4.81
C ARG A 110 -10.89 -17.96 5.02
N GLY A 111 -12.18 -18.25 4.81
CA GLY A 111 -12.79 -19.56 5.06
C GLY A 111 -12.77 -20.54 3.86
N LYS A 112 -12.40 -20.09 2.66
CA LYS A 112 -12.37 -20.93 1.43
C LYS A 112 -10.95 -21.20 0.92
N GLY A 113 -10.01 -21.49 1.82
CA GLY A 113 -8.59 -21.69 1.49
C GLY A 113 -7.93 -22.93 2.08
N GLY A 114 -8.67 -24.01 2.38
CA GLY A 114 -8.08 -25.21 2.95
C GLY A 114 -8.99 -26.43 3.05
N SER A 115 -9.21 -27.12 1.93
CA SER A 115 -9.39 -28.59 1.89
C SER A 115 -9.56 -29.04 0.43
N HIS A 116 -8.43 -29.16 -0.27
CA HIS A 116 -8.33 -30.04 -1.44
C HIS A 116 -7.10 -30.91 -1.23
N ALA A 117 -7.17 -31.78 -0.23
CA ALA A 117 -6.32 -32.96 -0.12
C ALA A 117 -7.24 -34.14 -0.37
N GLU A 118 -7.22 -34.60 -1.62
CA GLU A 118 -7.75 -35.90 -2.03
C GLU A 118 -7.12 -36.98 -1.13
N HIS A 119 -7.93 -37.72 -0.39
CA HIS A 119 -7.56 -39.05 0.06
C HIS A 119 -8.81 -39.93 -0.01
N GLU A 120 -8.69 -40.97 -0.81
CA GLU A 120 -9.80 -41.80 -1.25
C GLU A 120 -10.45 -42.56 -0.09
N LYS A 121 -11.79 -42.64 -0.19
CA LYS A 121 -12.72 -43.70 0.22
C LYS A 121 -12.29 -44.58 1.41
N GLU A 122 -13.03 -44.49 2.52
CA GLU A 122 -13.95 -45.53 3.02
C GLU A 122 -14.90 -44.90 4.10
N THR A 123 -16.18 -45.23 4.06
CA THR A 123 -17.20 -44.88 5.07
C THR A 123 -17.60 -46.16 5.84
N PRO A 124 -18.47 -46.17 6.88
CA PRO A 124 -19.17 -45.10 7.61
C PRO A 124 -19.02 -45.26 9.16
N TYR A 125 -19.99 -44.78 9.96
CA TYR A 125 -20.20 -44.91 11.42
C TYR A 125 -19.41 -43.99 12.39
N SER A 126 -19.93 -42.78 12.61
CA SER A 126 -20.25 -42.33 13.98
C SER A 126 -21.18 -41.12 13.97
N LEU A 127 -22.45 -41.34 14.30
CA LEU A 127 -23.30 -40.28 14.83
C LEU A 127 -22.69 -39.80 16.15
N ARG A 128 -22.32 -38.53 16.25
CA ARG A 128 -22.32 -37.83 17.54
C ARG A 128 -22.76 -36.38 17.39
N SER A 129 -24.03 -36.23 17.67
CA SER A 129 -24.70 -35.01 18.13
C SER A 129 -23.87 -34.18 19.10
N GLY A 130 -23.99 -32.85 18.98
CA GLY A 130 -23.93 -31.94 20.13
C GLY A 130 -22.82 -30.88 20.05
N LYS A 131 -23.22 -29.63 19.81
CA LYS A 131 -23.51 -28.63 20.86
C LYS A 131 -23.20 -27.24 20.32
N SER A 132 -24.24 -26.48 19.99
CA SER A 132 -24.17 -25.05 19.75
C SER A 132 -23.73 -24.36 21.05
N GLY A 133 -22.53 -23.78 21.04
CA GLY A 133 -22.02 -22.95 22.12
C GLY A 133 -22.83 -21.66 22.22
N GLN A 134 -23.65 -21.58 23.26
CA GLN A 134 -24.31 -20.36 23.71
C GLN A 134 -23.23 -19.37 24.16
N HIS A 135 -23.19 -18.18 23.57
CA HIS A 135 -22.36 -17.09 24.07
C HIS A 135 -23.12 -16.42 25.21
N ASP A 136 -22.60 -16.63 26.42
CA ASP A 136 -23.07 -16.04 27.67
C ASP A 136 -22.87 -14.52 27.64
N LYS A 137 -23.91 -13.75 27.98
CA LYS A 137 -23.86 -12.29 28.08
C LYS A 137 -23.26 -11.93 29.43
N GLY A 138 -21.96 -11.62 29.45
CA GLY A 138 -21.26 -11.10 30.62
C GLY A 138 -21.66 -9.65 30.94
N ASP A 139 -22.38 -9.54 32.05
CA ASP A 139 -22.52 -8.47 33.05
C ASP A 139 -22.27 -6.98 32.71
N SER A 140 -23.35 -6.23 32.87
CA SER A 140 -23.43 -4.81 33.15
C SER A 140 -22.84 -4.51 34.54
N SER A 141 -21.75 -3.77 34.62
CA SER A 141 -21.24 -3.20 35.88
C SER A 141 -21.50 -1.70 35.91
N ASN A 142 -22.37 -1.27 36.84
CA ASN A 142 -22.70 0.12 37.11
C ASN A 142 -21.45 0.88 37.61
N HIS A 143 -21.19 2.04 37.00
CA HIS A 143 -20.21 3.00 37.46
C HIS A 143 -20.89 4.01 38.38
N THR A 144 -20.44 4.10 39.64
CA THR A 144 -20.82 5.18 40.57
C THR A 144 -19.54 5.67 41.26
N GLY A 145 -19.30 6.97 41.17
CA GLY A 145 -18.19 7.72 41.78
C GLY A 145 -18.06 9.04 41.00
N GLN A 146 -18.14 10.24 41.57
CA GLN A 146 -18.07 10.70 42.96
C GLN A 146 -19.16 11.75 43.22
#